data_AF-A6K8E4-F1
#
_entry.id   AF-A6K8E4-F1
#
_cell.length_a   1.000
_cell.length_b   1.000
_cell.length_c   1.000
_cell.angle_alpha   90.00
_cell.angle_beta   90.00
_cell.angle_gamma   90.00
#
_symmetry.space_group_name_H-M   'P 1'
#
loop_
_entity.id
_entity.type
_entity.pdbx_description
1 polymer ?
#
loop_
_entity_poly.entity_id
_entity_poly.type
_entity_poly.pdbx_seq_one_letter_code
_entity_poly.pdbx_strand_id
1 'polypeptide(L)'
;MVALYAPSEPVMDYNMVIIFIMAVGTVALGGYWAGSHDVKKRYMKHKRDDVPEKQEDEAVDVTPVMICVFVVMCCFMLVLLYYFYDRLVYVIIGIFCLASSTGLYSCLAPCVRKLPFCTCRVPDNNLPYFHKRPQARMLLLALFCVTVSVVWGVFRNEDQWAWVLQDTLGIAFCLYMLRTIRLPTFKACTLLLLVLFVYDIFFVFITPYLTKSGNSIMVEVATGPSNSSTHEKLPMVLKVPRLNTSPLSLCDRPFSLLGFGDILVPGLLVAYCHRFDIQVQSSRIYFVACTIAYGLGLLVTFVALVLMRHGQPALLYLVPCTLLTSCTVALWRREMGAFWTGSGFAKDAPQTPWAAPQGPVPPKDVDASLSEQPRGEELAQSPLATEEAGATDPAKDPDSPVAGPLSPSNGDQVQPIPVVTPGTSA
;
A
#
# COMPACT_ATOMS: atom_id res chain seq x y z
N MET A 1 54.80 24.12 5.74
CA MET A 1 53.39 23.72 5.51
C MET A 1 53.18 22.38 6.21
N VAL A 2 52.13 22.23 7.02
CA VAL A 2 51.68 20.90 7.46
C VAL A 2 50.60 20.48 6.48
N ALA A 3 50.87 19.43 5.69
CA ALA A 3 49.85 18.84 4.83
C ALA A 3 48.89 18.03 5.70
N LEU A 4 47.65 18.51 5.85
CA LEU A 4 46.57 17.75 6.47
C LEU A 4 46.25 16.56 5.57
N TYR A 5 46.75 15.38 5.96
CA TYR A 5 46.44 14.12 5.31
C TYR A 5 44.96 13.78 5.54
N ALA A 6 44.12 14.10 4.57
CA ALA A 6 42.76 13.58 4.51
C ALA A 6 42.85 12.05 4.28
N PRO A 7 42.38 11.20 5.21
CA PRO A 7 42.40 9.76 5.01
C PRO A 7 41.50 9.38 3.82
N SER A 8 41.88 8.31 3.12
CA SER A 8 41.09 7.80 2.00
C SER A 8 39.73 7.29 2.50
N GLU A 9 38.66 8.04 2.24
CA GLU A 9 37.31 7.64 2.60
C GLU A 9 36.91 6.33 1.89
N PRO A 10 36.23 5.39 2.57
CA PRO A 10 35.78 4.15 1.96
C PRO A 10 34.75 4.45 0.88
N VAL A 11 34.94 3.88 -0.32
CA VAL A 11 34.13 4.17 -1.53
C VAL A 11 32.65 3.75 -1.39
N MET A 12 32.28 3.06 -0.32
CA MET A 12 30.91 2.66 0.00
C MET A 12 30.69 2.69 1.51
N ASP A 13 30.02 3.72 2.02
CA ASP A 13 29.61 3.79 3.43
C ASP A 13 28.42 2.86 3.74
N TYR A 14 28.43 2.28 4.94
CA TYR A 14 27.33 1.45 5.46
C TYR A 14 25.96 2.14 5.43
N ASN A 15 25.89 3.47 5.52
CA ASN A 15 24.60 4.17 5.50
C ASN A 15 23.89 4.12 4.14
N MET A 16 24.63 4.01 3.02
CA MET A 16 24.05 3.75 1.70
C MET A 16 23.44 2.34 1.62
N VAL A 17 24.11 1.35 2.23
CA VAL A 17 23.60 -0.04 2.28
C VAL A 17 22.34 -0.13 3.15
N ILE A 18 22.30 0.58 4.29
CA ILE A 18 21.11 0.65 5.15
C ILE A 18 19.94 1.30 4.40
N ILE A 19 20.15 2.47 3.76
CA ILE A 19 19.07 3.18 3.05
C ILE A 19 18.58 2.37 1.82
N PHE A 20 19.47 1.63 1.14
CA PHE A 20 19.12 0.68 0.09
C PHE A 20 18.19 -0.43 0.60
N ILE A 21 18.56 -1.09 1.71
CA ILE A 21 17.76 -2.18 2.30
C ILE A 21 16.39 -1.66 2.76
N MET A 22 16.32 -0.47 3.38
CA MET A 22 15.05 0.14 3.80
C MET A 22 14.17 0.50 2.61
N ALA A 23 14.73 1.07 1.54
CA ALA A 23 13.98 1.46 0.34
C ALA A 23 13.43 0.24 -0.42
N VAL A 24 14.29 -0.73 -0.74
CA VAL A 24 13.90 -1.96 -1.44
C VAL A 24 12.93 -2.78 -0.59
N GLY A 25 13.16 -2.87 0.73
CA GLY A 25 12.24 -3.51 1.66
C GLY A 25 10.86 -2.84 1.71
N THR A 26 10.81 -1.50 1.71
CA THR A 26 9.56 -0.73 1.70
C THR A 26 8.79 -0.90 0.40
N VAL A 27 9.46 -0.87 -0.75
CA VAL A 27 8.83 -1.12 -2.06
C VAL A 27 8.32 -2.56 -2.17
N ALA A 28 9.11 -3.55 -1.78
CA ALA A 28 8.72 -4.96 -1.84
C ALA A 28 7.53 -5.25 -0.90
N LEU A 29 7.60 -4.80 0.36
CA LEU A 29 6.52 -5.00 1.34
C LEU A 29 5.26 -4.22 0.95
N GLY A 30 5.40 -2.98 0.48
CA GLY A 30 4.28 -2.14 0.05
C GLY A 30 3.57 -2.69 -1.17
N GLY A 31 4.29 -3.07 -2.23
CA GLY A 31 3.73 -3.70 -3.42
C GLY A 31 3.11 -5.07 -3.13
N TYR A 32 3.75 -5.87 -2.28
CA TYR A 32 3.20 -7.15 -1.83
C TYR A 32 1.87 -6.94 -1.07
N TRP A 33 1.84 -5.99 -0.13
CA TRP A 33 0.65 -5.70 0.67
C TRP A 33 -0.49 -5.11 -0.18
N ALA A 34 -0.20 -4.15 -1.06
CA ALA A 34 -1.19 -3.54 -1.95
C ALA A 34 -1.93 -4.59 -2.80
N GLY A 35 -1.19 -5.47 -3.48
CA GLY A 35 -1.80 -6.57 -4.25
C GLY A 35 -2.57 -7.58 -3.37
N SER A 36 -2.00 -7.97 -2.23
CA SER A 36 -2.65 -8.91 -1.30
C SER A 36 -3.95 -8.34 -0.69
N HIS A 37 -3.99 -7.04 -0.46
CA HIS A 37 -5.15 -6.33 0.09
C HIS A 37 -6.29 -6.27 -0.94
N ASP A 38 -5.99 -5.93 -2.20
CA ASP A 38 -6.98 -5.92 -3.30
C ASP A 38 -7.61 -7.30 -3.51
N VAL A 39 -6.83 -8.38 -3.50
CA VAL A 39 -7.32 -9.76 -3.62
C VAL A 39 -8.29 -10.09 -2.48
N LYS A 40 -7.90 -9.77 -1.24
CA LYS A 40 -8.77 -9.97 -0.08
C LYS A 40 -10.06 -9.13 -0.18
N LYS A 41 -10.01 -7.93 -0.75
CA LYS A 41 -11.19 -7.09 -0.98
C LYS A 41 -12.12 -7.71 -2.03
N ARG A 42 -11.61 -8.21 -3.16
CA ARG A 42 -12.41 -8.92 -4.18
C ARG A 42 -13.06 -10.18 -3.63
N TYR A 43 -12.30 -11.02 -2.91
CA TYR A 43 -12.83 -12.24 -2.29
C TYR A 43 -13.94 -11.94 -1.27
N MET A 44 -13.75 -10.93 -0.42
CA MET A 44 -14.78 -10.49 0.53
C MET A 44 -16.01 -9.87 -0.14
N LYS A 45 -15.86 -9.26 -1.33
CA LYS A 45 -16.99 -8.78 -2.13
C LYS A 45 -17.81 -9.94 -2.70
N HIS A 46 -17.17 -10.87 -3.41
CA HIS A 46 -17.82 -12.05 -3.98
C HIS A 46 -18.50 -12.94 -2.90
N LYS A 47 -17.98 -12.94 -1.66
CA LYS A 47 -18.63 -13.61 -0.52
C LYS A 47 -19.79 -12.81 0.13
N ARG A 48 -20.01 -11.57 -0.27
CA ARG A 48 -21.00 -10.65 0.32
C ARG A 48 -22.06 -10.15 -0.67
N ASP A 49 -21.95 -10.48 -1.95
CA ASP A 49 -22.92 -10.07 -2.98
C ASP A 49 -24.35 -10.66 -2.77
N ASP A 50 -24.55 -11.55 -1.78
CA ASP A 50 -25.88 -11.91 -1.22
C ASP A 50 -26.59 -10.74 -0.51
N VAL A 51 -25.89 -9.65 -0.15
CA VAL A 51 -26.47 -8.48 0.54
C VAL A 51 -25.95 -7.16 -0.06
N PRO A 52 -26.82 -6.31 -0.64
CA PRO A 52 -26.41 -5.10 -1.35
C PRO A 52 -26.09 -3.92 -0.40
N GLU A 53 -24.96 -3.96 0.28
CA GLU A 53 -24.38 -2.77 0.93
C GLU A 53 -23.42 -2.02 -0.01
N LYS A 54 -23.70 -0.73 -0.23
CA LYS A 54 -22.74 0.21 -0.84
C LYS A 54 -21.56 0.44 0.10
N GLN A 55 -20.54 -0.40 0.02
CA GLN A 55 -19.24 -0.11 0.63
C GLN A 55 -18.40 0.72 -0.36
N GLU A 56 -18.11 1.96 0.02
CA GLU A 56 -17.31 2.89 -0.76
C GLU A 56 -15.88 2.35 -0.98
N ASP A 57 -15.38 2.51 -2.21
CA ASP A 57 -14.03 2.07 -2.56
C ASP A 57 -12.99 3.09 -2.08
N GLU A 58 -12.43 2.89 -0.87
CA GLU A 58 -11.28 3.66 -0.33
C GLU A 58 -10.01 3.66 -1.22
N ALA A 59 -10.01 2.96 -2.36
CA ALA A 59 -8.92 2.94 -3.31
C ALA A 59 -9.13 4.03 -4.37
N VAL A 60 -8.25 5.04 -4.38
CA VAL A 60 -8.33 6.13 -5.37
C VAL A 60 -7.73 5.63 -6.68
N ASP A 61 -8.61 5.26 -7.63
CA ASP A 61 -8.23 4.89 -9.00
C ASP A 61 -7.73 6.13 -9.77
N VAL A 62 -6.44 6.13 -10.09
CA VAL A 62 -5.72 7.26 -10.71
C VAL A 62 -6.08 7.41 -12.19
N THR A 63 -6.73 8.51 -12.55
CA THR A 63 -7.02 8.87 -13.96
C THR A 63 -5.87 9.68 -14.59
N PRO A 64 -5.72 9.68 -15.93
CA PRO A 64 -4.72 10.52 -16.62
C PRO A 64 -4.85 12.02 -16.30
N VAL A 65 -6.07 12.53 -16.16
CA VAL A 65 -6.32 13.93 -15.77
C VAL A 65 -5.81 14.18 -14.34
N MET A 66 -6.04 13.25 -13.42
CA MET A 66 -5.53 13.36 -12.05
C MET A 66 -4.01 13.32 -11.98
N ILE A 67 -3.33 12.59 -12.88
CA ILE A 67 -1.86 12.62 -13.01
C ILE A 67 -1.38 14.02 -13.42
N CYS A 68 -1.98 14.61 -14.45
CA CYS A 68 -1.60 15.95 -14.91
C CYS A 68 -1.85 17.01 -13.81
N VAL A 69 -3.00 16.97 -13.14
CA VAL A 69 -3.32 17.87 -12.03
C VAL A 69 -2.36 17.66 -10.86
N PHE A 70 -2.06 16.42 -10.48
CA PHE A 70 -1.09 16.10 -9.42
C PHE A 70 0.28 16.71 -9.70
N VAL A 71 0.83 16.53 -10.91
CA VAL A 71 2.15 17.07 -11.26
C VAL A 71 2.14 18.60 -11.27
N VAL A 72 1.10 19.24 -11.84
CA VAL A 72 0.98 20.72 -11.81
C VAL A 72 0.92 21.24 -10.37
N MET A 73 0.17 20.56 -9.49
CA MET A 73 0.12 20.90 -8.06
C MET A 73 1.46 20.69 -7.36
N CYS A 74 2.23 19.65 -7.68
CA CYS A 74 3.59 19.45 -7.17
C CYS A 74 4.55 20.55 -7.64
N CYS A 75 4.54 20.92 -8.93
CA CYS A 75 5.34 22.02 -9.46
C CYS A 75 5.02 23.34 -8.75
N PHE A 76 3.73 23.68 -8.64
CA PHE A 76 3.26 24.90 -7.97
C PHE A 76 3.63 24.91 -6.49
N MET A 77 3.43 23.80 -5.79
CA MET A 77 3.75 23.66 -4.37
C MET A 77 5.26 23.76 -4.10
N LEU A 78 6.12 23.17 -4.94
CA LEU A 78 7.58 23.28 -4.82
C LEU A 78 8.05 24.72 -5.07
N VAL A 79 7.52 25.40 -6.09
CA VAL A 79 7.84 26.82 -6.36
C VAL A 79 7.34 27.74 -5.24
N LEU A 80 6.14 27.49 -4.68
CA LEU A 80 5.69 28.20 -3.47
C LEU A 80 6.61 27.94 -2.27
N LEU A 81 7.04 26.69 -2.07
CA LEU A 81 7.94 26.31 -0.97
C LEU A 81 9.31 26.97 -1.09
N TYR A 82 9.79 27.22 -2.31
CA TYR A 82 10.99 28.03 -2.55
C TYR A 82 10.83 29.48 -2.07
N TYR A 83 9.71 30.14 -2.42
CA TYR A 83 9.48 31.55 -2.06
C TYR A 83 8.99 31.77 -0.61
N PHE A 84 8.32 30.79 0.00
CA PHE A 84 7.65 30.92 1.30
C PHE A 84 8.06 29.84 2.31
N TYR A 85 9.33 29.42 2.27
CA TYR A 85 9.88 28.29 3.04
C TYR A 85 9.51 28.32 4.53
N ASP A 86 9.84 29.42 5.21
CA ASP A 86 9.65 29.64 6.66
C ASP A 86 8.18 29.53 7.13
N ARG A 87 7.20 29.50 6.21
CA ARG A 87 5.78 29.23 6.53
C ARG A 87 5.34 27.87 6.06
N LEU A 88 5.71 27.46 4.85
CA LEU A 88 5.22 26.21 4.25
C LEU A 88 5.90 24.97 4.83
N VAL A 89 7.12 25.06 5.34
CA VAL A 89 7.81 23.94 6.01
C VAL A 89 6.99 23.39 7.19
N TYR A 90 6.39 24.27 8.00
CA TYR A 90 5.52 23.89 9.12
C TYR A 90 4.20 23.25 8.67
N VAL A 91 3.64 23.70 7.55
CA VAL A 91 2.43 23.09 6.96
C VAL A 91 2.73 21.67 6.48
N ILE A 92 3.89 21.45 5.84
CA ILE A 92 4.34 20.14 5.38
C ILE A 92 4.61 19.19 6.56
N ILE A 93 5.25 19.68 7.62
CA ILE A 93 5.45 18.92 8.86
C ILE A 93 4.11 18.50 9.47
N GLY A 94 3.12 19.42 9.53
CA GLY A 94 1.77 19.11 10.00
C GLY A 94 1.06 18.04 9.15
N ILE A 95 1.11 18.17 7.82
CA ILE A 95 0.55 17.18 6.87
C ILE A 95 1.25 15.82 7.04
N PHE A 96 2.58 15.81 7.17
CA PHE A 96 3.35 14.58 7.38
C PHE A 96 2.99 13.91 8.71
N CYS A 97 2.82 14.64 9.81
CA CYS A 97 2.36 14.08 11.08
C CYS A 97 0.97 13.40 10.95
N LEU A 98 0.02 14.02 10.26
CA LEU A 98 -1.32 13.45 10.04
C LEU A 98 -1.28 12.21 9.13
N ALA A 99 -0.55 12.29 8.02
CA ALA A 99 -0.45 11.20 7.05
C ALA A 99 0.34 10.00 7.60
N SER A 100 1.45 10.24 8.32
CA SER A 100 2.25 9.19 8.95
C SER A 100 1.55 8.56 10.16
N SER A 101 0.80 9.31 10.96
CA SER A 101 -0.06 8.75 12.03
C SER A 101 -1.11 7.80 11.44
N THR A 102 -1.78 8.22 10.35
CA THR A 102 -2.76 7.39 9.62
C THR A 102 -2.12 6.14 9.00
N GLY A 103 -0.89 6.27 8.49
CA GLY A 103 -0.11 5.17 7.95
C GLY A 103 0.35 4.18 9.02
N LEU A 104 0.88 4.68 10.14
CA LEU A 104 1.31 3.88 11.29
C LEU A 104 0.13 3.12 11.92
N TYR A 105 -1.02 3.78 12.05
CA TYR A 105 -2.27 3.14 12.45
C TYR A 105 -2.65 2.02 11.49
N SER A 106 -2.65 2.29 10.19
CA SER A 106 -2.91 1.29 9.15
C SER A 106 -1.93 0.11 9.17
N CYS A 107 -0.67 0.36 9.52
CA CYS A 107 0.38 -0.64 9.63
C CYS A 107 0.21 -1.54 10.86
N LEU A 108 -0.16 -0.97 12.01
CA LEU A 108 -0.26 -1.68 13.30
C LEU A 108 -1.64 -2.31 13.55
N ALA A 109 -2.70 -1.80 12.93
CA ALA A 109 -4.07 -2.27 13.14
C ALA A 109 -4.36 -3.75 12.75
N PRO A 110 -3.62 -4.43 11.86
CA PRO A 110 -3.70 -5.89 11.71
C PRO A 110 -3.14 -6.63 12.93
N CYS A 111 -2.02 -6.15 13.48
CA CYS A 111 -1.32 -6.75 14.62
C CYS A 111 -2.13 -6.59 15.91
N VAL A 112 -2.62 -5.37 16.21
CA VAL A 112 -3.43 -5.12 17.42
C VAL A 112 -4.77 -5.89 17.39
N ARG A 113 -5.34 -6.16 16.21
CA ARG A 113 -6.52 -7.02 16.09
C ARG A 113 -6.25 -8.50 16.44
N LYS A 114 -5.00 -8.97 16.30
CA LYS A 114 -4.57 -10.34 16.65
C LYS A 114 -4.26 -10.51 18.13
N LEU A 115 -4.01 -9.42 18.87
CA LEU A 115 -3.78 -9.48 20.32
C LEU A 115 -5.09 -9.68 21.10
N PRO A 116 -5.11 -10.52 22.16
CA PRO A 116 -6.30 -10.77 22.98
C PRO A 116 -6.59 -9.67 24.01
N PHE A 117 -5.70 -8.70 24.18
CA PHE A 117 -5.82 -7.64 25.19
C PHE A 117 -6.84 -6.56 24.81
N CYS A 118 -7.43 -5.91 25.83
CA CYS A 118 -8.32 -4.75 25.70
C CYS A 118 -9.49 -4.95 24.72
N THR A 119 -10.17 -6.09 24.84
CA THR A 119 -11.40 -6.44 24.09
C THR A 119 -12.63 -5.60 24.48
N CYS A 120 -12.55 -4.83 25.57
CA CYS A 120 -13.60 -3.94 26.04
C CYS A 120 -14.13 -3.03 24.92
N ARG A 121 -15.46 -2.88 24.86
CA ARG A 121 -16.14 -1.98 23.94
C ARG A 121 -16.50 -0.71 24.69
N VAL A 122 -16.36 0.46 24.06
CA VAL A 122 -16.76 1.72 24.68
C VAL A 122 -18.28 1.69 24.91
N PRO A 123 -18.79 2.04 26.12
CA PRO A 123 -20.22 2.16 26.38
C PRO A 123 -20.91 3.17 25.46
N ASP A 124 -22.24 3.08 25.36
CA ASP A 124 -23.01 4.03 24.55
C ASP A 124 -22.89 5.44 25.13
N ASN A 125 -22.58 6.40 24.26
CA ASN A 125 -22.30 7.77 24.63
C ASN A 125 -22.85 8.69 23.52
N ASN A 126 -23.58 9.75 23.87
CA ASN A 126 -24.38 10.57 22.94
C ASN A 126 -23.55 11.47 21.99
N LEU A 127 -22.28 11.14 21.74
CA LEU A 127 -21.39 11.88 20.84
C LEU A 127 -21.60 11.43 19.39
N PRO A 128 -21.89 12.33 18.43
CA PRO A 128 -22.25 11.94 17.06
C PRO A 128 -21.18 11.11 16.34
N TYR A 129 -19.90 11.30 16.69
CA TYR A 129 -18.76 10.58 16.10
C TYR A 129 -18.65 9.10 16.54
N PHE A 130 -19.31 8.69 17.63
CA PHE A 130 -19.09 7.37 18.27
C PHE A 130 -20.13 6.28 17.95
N HIS A 131 -21.12 6.57 17.09
CA HIS A 131 -22.22 5.64 16.72
C HIS A 131 -21.78 4.22 16.30
N LYS A 132 -20.57 4.03 15.75
CA LYS A 132 -20.05 2.71 15.34
C LYS A 132 -19.25 1.96 16.44
N ARG A 133 -19.71 2.03 17.71
CA ARG A 133 -19.22 1.29 18.92
C ARG A 133 -17.78 0.73 18.81
N PRO A 134 -16.74 1.58 18.79
CA PRO A 134 -15.36 1.16 18.59
C PRO A 134 -14.83 0.30 19.74
N GLN A 135 -13.90 -0.60 19.43
CA GLN A 135 -13.16 -1.41 20.42
C GLN A 135 -12.08 -0.55 21.08
N ALA A 136 -11.94 -0.60 22.41
CA ALA A 136 -11.01 0.25 23.15
C ALA A 136 -9.56 0.14 22.66
N ARG A 137 -9.09 -1.08 22.33
CA ARG A 137 -7.77 -1.33 21.72
C ARG A 137 -7.51 -0.56 20.42
N MET A 138 -8.55 -0.26 19.63
CA MET A 138 -8.41 0.50 18.38
C MET A 138 -8.31 2.02 18.63
N LEU A 139 -8.97 2.52 19.68
CA LEU A 139 -8.84 3.92 20.13
C LEU A 139 -7.48 4.15 20.79
N LEU A 140 -7.02 3.21 21.62
CA LEU A 140 -5.67 3.21 22.21
C LEU A 140 -4.59 3.18 21.13
N LEU A 141 -4.74 2.36 20.08
CA LEU A 141 -3.82 2.38 18.94
C LEU A 141 -3.83 3.74 18.22
N ALA A 142 -4.99 4.34 17.97
CA ALA A 142 -5.07 5.66 17.34
C ALA A 142 -4.36 6.73 18.17
N LEU A 143 -4.57 6.72 19.50
CA LEU A 143 -3.86 7.59 20.44
C LEU A 143 -2.35 7.37 20.37
N PHE A 144 -1.88 6.12 20.39
CA PHE A 144 -0.46 5.78 20.28
C PHE A 144 0.17 6.28 18.96
N CYS A 145 -0.51 6.09 17.83
CA CYS A 145 -0.01 6.58 16.54
C CYS A 145 0.07 8.10 16.48
N VAL A 146 -0.89 8.81 17.10
CA VAL A 146 -0.83 10.27 17.25
C VAL A 146 0.30 10.69 18.19
N THR A 147 0.49 10.04 19.34
CA THR A 147 1.57 10.43 20.27
C THR A 147 2.96 10.18 19.68
N VAL A 148 3.18 9.11 18.92
CA VAL A 148 4.47 8.89 18.22
C VAL A 148 4.73 9.99 17.19
N SER A 149 3.72 10.37 16.38
CA SER A 149 3.85 11.46 15.41
C SER A 149 4.05 12.83 16.06
N VAL A 150 3.41 13.10 17.21
CA VAL A 150 3.61 14.35 17.98
C VAL A 150 4.97 14.38 18.68
N VAL A 151 5.43 13.27 19.26
CA VAL A 151 6.77 13.17 19.85
C VAL A 151 7.85 13.42 18.80
N TRP A 152 7.75 12.77 17.62
CA TRP A 152 8.63 13.09 16.50
C TRP A 152 8.50 14.58 16.12
N GLY A 153 7.28 15.09 15.97
CA GLY A 153 7.04 16.48 15.56
C GLY A 153 7.63 17.51 16.52
N VAL A 154 7.66 17.25 17.83
CA VAL A 154 8.29 18.12 18.85
C VAL A 154 9.81 18.00 18.84
N PHE A 155 10.34 16.77 18.84
CA PHE A 155 11.78 16.50 18.94
C PHE A 155 12.49 16.39 17.57
N ARG A 156 11.86 16.82 16.48
CA ARG A 156 12.35 16.66 15.08
C ARG A 156 13.76 17.21 14.81
N ASN A 157 14.23 18.15 15.62
CA ASN A 157 15.57 18.76 15.52
C ASN A 157 16.67 17.95 16.26
N GLU A 158 16.30 16.92 17.03
CA GLU A 158 17.24 16.04 17.73
C GLU A 158 17.86 15.00 16.78
N ASP A 159 18.79 15.46 15.94
CA ASP A 159 19.50 14.69 14.91
C ASP A 159 20.16 13.38 15.41
N GLN A 160 20.32 13.19 16.73
CA GLN A 160 20.83 11.93 17.31
C GLN A 160 19.87 10.73 17.17
N TRP A 161 18.56 10.95 17.35
CA TRP A 161 17.57 9.86 17.47
C TRP A 161 16.25 10.13 16.74
N ALA A 162 15.90 11.39 16.45
CA ALA A 162 14.65 11.73 15.77
C ALA A 162 14.59 11.17 14.34
N TRP A 163 15.73 10.89 13.71
CA TRP A 163 15.83 10.23 12.41
C TRP A 163 15.21 8.81 12.42
N VAL A 164 15.35 8.05 13.51
CA VAL A 164 14.75 6.70 13.63
C VAL A 164 13.24 6.78 13.60
N LEU A 165 12.66 7.77 14.30
CA LEU A 165 11.22 8.02 14.25
C LEU A 165 10.79 8.56 12.88
N GLN A 166 11.58 9.46 12.25
CA GLN A 166 11.25 9.98 10.92
C GLN A 166 11.19 8.86 9.89
N ASP A 167 12.19 7.98 9.85
CA ASP A 167 12.26 6.88 8.90
C ASP A 167 11.18 5.83 9.20
N THR A 168 10.87 5.54 10.48
CA THR A 168 9.75 4.66 10.85
C THR A 168 8.40 5.23 10.40
N LEU A 169 8.15 6.52 10.63
CA LEU A 169 6.94 7.22 10.22
C LEU A 169 6.86 7.36 8.69
N GLY A 170 7.99 7.57 8.03
CA GLY A 170 8.16 7.65 6.58
C GLY A 170 7.87 6.32 5.89
N ILE A 171 8.43 5.22 6.39
CA ILE A 171 8.13 3.86 5.91
C ILE A 171 6.64 3.54 6.10
N ALA A 172 6.06 3.85 7.27
CA ALA A 172 4.64 3.63 7.53
C ALA A 172 3.73 4.47 6.60
N PHE A 173 4.10 5.72 6.33
CA PHE A 173 3.47 6.58 5.32
C PHE A 173 3.59 5.98 3.91
N CYS A 174 4.78 5.51 3.51
CA CYS A 174 5.01 4.91 2.20
C CYS A 174 4.21 3.63 2.00
N LEU A 175 4.20 2.71 2.97
CA LEU A 175 3.40 1.48 2.93
C LEU A 175 1.89 1.77 2.84
N TYR A 176 1.42 2.82 3.52
CA TYR A 176 0.03 3.26 3.44
C TYR A 176 -0.33 3.81 2.06
N MET A 177 0.46 4.74 1.53
CA MET A 177 0.25 5.36 0.21
C MET A 177 0.31 4.34 -0.93
N LEU A 178 1.24 3.37 -0.87
CA LEU A 178 1.30 2.26 -1.85
C LEU A 178 0.08 1.35 -1.80
N ARG A 179 -0.58 1.23 -0.63
CA ARG A 179 -1.81 0.44 -0.45
C ARG A 179 -3.07 1.20 -0.89
N THR A 180 -3.18 2.50 -0.60
CA THR A 180 -4.39 3.30 -0.89
C THR A 180 -4.46 3.79 -2.33
N ILE A 181 -3.33 4.21 -2.91
CA ILE A 181 -3.29 4.66 -4.30
C ILE A 181 -3.37 3.43 -5.21
N ARG A 182 -4.23 3.52 -6.23
CA ARG A 182 -4.43 2.45 -7.20
C ARG A 182 -4.27 2.99 -8.62
N LEU A 183 -3.29 2.46 -9.33
CA LEU A 183 -3.18 2.63 -10.77
C LEU A 183 -4.00 1.51 -11.42
N PRO A 184 -5.08 1.81 -12.16
CA PRO A 184 -5.92 0.77 -12.76
C PRO A 184 -5.33 0.18 -14.05
N THR A 185 -4.29 0.80 -14.63
CA THR A 185 -3.70 0.39 -15.92
C THR A 185 -2.21 0.67 -15.97
N PHE A 186 -1.45 -0.12 -16.75
CA PHE A 186 -0.04 0.18 -17.01
C PHE A 186 0.12 1.49 -17.78
N LYS A 187 -0.82 1.86 -18.67
CA LYS A 187 -0.90 3.22 -19.27
C LYS A 187 -0.77 4.33 -18.22
N ALA A 188 -1.55 4.25 -17.12
CA ALA A 188 -1.49 5.24 -16.05
C ALA A 188 -0.15 5.19 -15.30
N CYS A 189 0.42 4.00 -15.11
CA CYS A 189 1.77 3.84 -14.54
C CYS A 189 2.82 4.53 -15.42
N THR A 190 2.88 4.18 -16.71
CA THR A 190 3.84 4.74 -17.68
C THR A 190 3.70 6.25 -17.80
N LEU A 191 2.48 6.79 -17.84
CA LEU A 191 2.24 8.23 -17.88
C LEU A 191 2.76 8.93 -16.61
N LEU A 192 2.41 8.41 -15.43
CA LEU A 192 2.87 8.97 -14.15
C LEU A 192 4.40 8.96 -14.04
N LEU A 193 5.03 7.82 -14.31
CA LEU A 193 6.49 7.68 -14.23
C LEU A 193 7.21 8.53 -15.28
N LEU A 194 6.71 8.61 -16.52
CA LEU A 194 7.34 9.40 -17.59
C LEU A 194 7.25 10.91 -17.34
N VAL A 195 6.10 11.41 -16.86
CA VAL A 195 5.95 12.83 -16.53
C VAL A 195 6.81 13.19 -15.32
N LEU A 196 6.91 12.31 -14.32
CA LEU A 196 7.75 12.54 -13.15
C LEU A 196 9.27 12.41 -13.44
N PHE A 197 9.66 11.59 -14.42
CA PHE A 197 11.02 11.56 -14.97
C PHE A 197 11.41 12.91 -15.62
N VAL A 198 10.51 13.51 -16.41
CA VAL A 198 10.75 14.84 -17.01
C VAL A 198 10.77 15.94 -15.94
N TYR A 199 9.90 15.85 -14.93
CA TYR A 199 9.90 16.74 -13.77
C TYR A 199 11.24 16.71 -13.00
N ASP A 200 11.78 15.53 -12.73
CA ASP A 200 13.03 15.36 -11.97
C ASP A 200 14.23 15.95 -12.74
N ILE A 201 14.32 15.66 -14.05
CA ILE A 201 15.29 16.28 -14.97
C ILE A 201 15.16 17.81 -15.00
N PHE A 202 13.94 18.34 -15.09
CA PHE A 202 13.71 19.79 -15.10
C PHE A 202 14.14 20.44 -13.78
N PHE A 203 13.67 19.91 -12.63
CA PHE A 203 13.95 20.51 -11.34
C PHE A 203 15.40 20.34 -10.89
N VAL A 204 16.10 19.26 -11.25
CA VAL A 204 17.51 19.07 -10.90
C VAL A 204 18.48 19.73 -11.88
N PHE A 205 18.28 19.60 -13.21
CA PHE A 205 19.25 20.09 -14.20
C PHE A 205 18.88 21.42 -14.87
N ILE A 206 17.59 21.76 -15.04
CA ILE A 206 17.19 22.97 -15.77
C ILE A 206 17.06 24.18 -14.82
N THR A 207 16.54 23.99 -13.60
CA THR A 207 16.39 25.12 -12.66
C THR A 207 17.69 25.80 -12.20
N PRO A 208 18.88 25.16 -12.09
CA PRO A 208 20.15 25.85 -11.86
C PRO A 208 20.44 27.03 -12.80
N TYR A 209 19.99 26.96 -14.05
CA TYR A 209 20.14 28.03 -15.05
C TYR A 209 19.11 29.16 -14.89
N LEU A 210 18.08 28.98 -14.06
CA LEU A 210 17.02 29.93 -13.77
C LEU A 210 17.17 30.56 -12.37
N THR A 211 17.75 29.83 -11.40
CA THR A 211 17.96 30.30 -10.03
C THR A 211 19.21 31.18 -9.91
N LYS A 212 19.10 32.34 -9.26
CA LYS A 212 20.23 33.26 -9.04
C LYS A 212 21.36 32.68 -8.17
N SER A 213 21.10 31.62 -7.42
CA SER A 213 22.09 30.90 -6.59
C SER A 213 22.96 29.93 -7.39
N GLY A 214 22.61 29.61 -8.65
CA GLY A 214 23.23 28.54 -9.43
C GLY A 214 22.91 27.12 -8.92
N ASN A 215 22.11 26.99 -7.86
CA ASN A 215 21.65 25.72 -7.33
C ASN A 215 20.28 25.33 -7.92
N SER A 216 19.99 24.03 -7.93
CA SER A 216 18.67 23.54 -8.28
C SER A 216 17.67 23.83 -7.16
N ILE A 217 16.45 24.23 -7.54
CA ILE A 217 15.39 24.56 -6.58
C ILE A 217 15.07 23.33 -5.71
N MET A 218 15.13 22.11 -6.28
CA MET A 218 14.94 20.88 -5.52
C MET A 218 15.96 20.72 -4.38
N VAL A 219 17.24 21.03 -4.61
CA VAL A 219 18.29 20.92 -3.58
C VAL A 219 18.13 22.03 -2.54
N GLU A 220 17.97 23.29 -2.97
CA GLU A 220 17.83 24.44 -2.06
C GLU A 220 16.59 24.32 -1.16
N VAL A 221 15.50 23.71 -1.66
CA VAL A 221 14.32 23.35 -0.87
C VAL A 221 14.59 22.15 0.05
N ALA A 222 15.26 21.09 -0.42
CA ALA A 222 15.51 19.87 0.35
C ALA A 222 16.46 20.08 1.54
N THR A 223 17.48 20.93 1.40
CA THR A 223 18.42 21.28 2.48
C THR A 223 17.87 22.34 3.43
N GLY A 224 16.86 23.10 2.99
CA GLY A 224 16.54 24.42 3.53
C GLY A 224 17.39 25.50 2.86
N PRO A 225 16.80 26.65 2.45
CA PRO A 225 17.57 27.76 1.92
C PRO A 225 18.50 28.34 2.99
N SER A 226 19.74 28.68 2.62
CA SER A 226 20.74 29.24 3.55
C SER A 226 20.38 30.61 4.15
N ASN A 227 19.32 31.25 3.64
CA ASN A 227 18.74 32.49 4.16
C ASN A 227 17.48 32.26 5.03
N SER A 228 17.07 31.01 5.27
CA SER A 228 15.90 30.67 6.09
C SER A 228 16.15 30.94 7.56
N SER A 229 15.20 31.59 8.24
CA SER A 229 15.34 31.95 9.65
C SER A 229 15.13 30.78 10.63
N THR A 230 14.69 29.61 10.13
CA THR A 230 14.13 28.54 10.97
C THR A 230 15.02 27.30 11.09
N HIS A 231 15.98 27.11 10.18
CA HIS A 231 16.83 25.91 10.06
C HIS A 231 16.06 24.56 9.98
N GLU A 232 14.76 24.60 9.66
CA GLU A 232 13.91 23.41 9.56
C GLU A 232 14.27 22.56 8.33
N LYS A 233 14.33 21.24 8.49
CA LYS A 233 14.64 20.29 7.41
C LYS A 233 13.38 19.52 7.00
N LEU A 234 13.05 19.46 5.71
CA LEU A 234 11.85 18.76 5.24
C LEU A 234 11.83 17.27 5.66
N PRO A 235 10.66 16.72 6.04
CA PRO A 235 10.53 15.32 6.46
C PRO A 235 10.24 14.35 5.31
N MET A 236 10.36 14.76 4.05
CA MET A 236 9.94 13.99 2.86
C MET A 236 11.01 12.99 2.34
N VAL A 237 11.94 12.59 3.20
CA VAL A 237 13.14 11.80 2.87
C VAL A 237 13.43 10.79 3.98
N LEU A 238 14.03 9.64 3.64
CA LEU A 238 14.74 8.81 4.62
C LEU A 238 16.06 9.51 5.01
N LYS A 239 16.50 9.38 6.26
CA LYS A 239 17.69 10.06 6.82
C LYS A 239 18.58 9.09 7.59
N VAL A 240 19.57 8.49 6.94
CA VAL A 240 20.56 7.64 7.64
C VAL A 240 21.87 8.40 7.87
N PRO A 241 22.25 8.72 9.12
CA PRO A 241 23.51 9.41 9.40
C PRO A 241 24.71 8.57 8.95
N ARG A 242 25.81 9.21 8.51
CA ARG A 242 27.07 8.51 8.24
C ARG A 242 27.58 7.87 9.54
N LEU A 243 27.67 6.55 9.57
CA LEU A 243 28.13 5.76 10.73
C LEU A 243 29.67 5.62 10.81
N ASN A 244 30.41 6.30 9.94
CA ASN A 244 31.85 6.18 9.82
C ASN A 244 32.58 7.11 10.80
N THR A 245 33.55 6.58 11.55
CA THR A 245 34.23 7.25 12.68
C THR A 245 35.40 8.13 12.26
N SER A 246 35.20 8.95 11.21
CA SER A 246 36.16 9.99 10.84
C SER A 246 36.11 11.15 11.85
N PRO A 247 37.21 11.58 12.48
CA PRO A 247 37.17 12.66 13.48
C PRO A 247 36.72 14.01 12.90
N LEU A 248 36.78 14.19 11.58
CA LEU A 248 36.28 15.39 10.89
C LEU A 248 34.74 15.38 10.73
N SER A 249 34.07 14.22 10.78
CA SER A 249 32.60 14.12 10.68
C SER A 249 31.88 14.50 11.98
N LEU A 250 32.61 14.91 13.02
CA LEU A 250 32.04 15.43 14.26
C LEU A 250 31.50 16.86 14.13
N CYS A 251 32.01 17.66 13.19
CA CYS A 251 31.60 19.06 13.01
C CYS A 251 30.33 19.19 12.14
N ASP A 252 30.25 18.41 11.07
CA ASP A 252 29.07 18.22 10.24
C ASP A 252 28.91 16.72 9.98
N ARG A 253 27.78 16.13 10.39
CA ARG A 253 27.45 14.74 10.00
C ARG A 253 26.59 14.76 8.74
N PRO A 254 27.11 14.33 7.56
CA PRO A 254 26.29 14.20 6.38
C PRO A 254 25.26 13.08 6.63
N PHE A 255 24.02 13.32 6.24
CA PHE A 255 23.02 12.27 6.13
C PHE A 255 23.04 11.71 4.70
N SER A 256 22.87 10.40 4.55
CA SER A 256 22.37 9.88 3.27
C SER A 256 20.86 10.17 3.24
N LEU A 257 20.41 10.75 2.13
CA LEU A 257 19.04 11.17 1.89
C LEU A 257 18.49 10.42 0.68
N LEU A 258 17.26 9.93 0.79
CA LEU A 258 16.50 9.33 -0.32
C LEU A 258 15.05 9.80 -0.24
N GLY A 259 14.49 10.30 -1.33
CA GLY A 259 13.13 10.85 -1.35
C GLY A 259 12.06 9.79 -1.17
N PHE A 260 10.99 10.13 -0.45
CA PHE A 260 9.79 9.29 -0.45
C PHE A 260 9.17 9.20 -1.85
N GLY A 261 9.37 10.21 -2.72
CA GLY A 261 9.01 10.14 -4.13
C GLY A 261 9.70 8.97 -4.86
N ASP A 262 10.98 8.74 -4.59
CA ASP A 262 11.80 7.69 -5.22
C ASP A 262 11.43 6.28 -4.75
N ILE A 263 10.73 6.17 -3.62
CA ILE A 263 10.16 4.93 -3.08
C ILE A 263 8.73 4.75 -3.61
N LEU A 264 7.91 5.79 -3.54
CA LEU A 264 6.50 5.77 -3.91
C LEU A 264 6.29 5.60 -5.41
N VAL A 265 6.94 6.42 -6.24
CA VAL A 265 6.62 6.52 -7.67
C VAL A 265 6.93 5.21 -8.40
N PRO A 266 8.12 4.58 -8.26
CA PRO A 266 8.36 3.25 -8.79
C PRO A 266 7.61 2.15 -8.00
N GLY A 267 7.41 2.34 -6.70
CA GLY A 267 6.67 1.39 -5.85
C GLY A 267 5.21 1.20 -6.26
N LEU A 268 4.56 2.23 -6.81
CA LEU A 268 3.21 2.14 -7.35
C LEU A 268 3.15 1.25 -8.61
N LEU A 269 4.21 1.25 -9.43
CA LEU A 269 4.36 0.31 -10.54
C LEU A 269 4.62 -1.11 -10.04
N VAL A 270 5.47 -1.30 -9.02
CA VAL A 270 5.67 -2.62 -8.38
C VAL A 270 4.36 -3.16 -7.80
N ALA A 271 3.54 -2.31 -7.18
CA ALA A 271 2.20 -2.64 -6.70
C ALA A 271 1.24 -3.01 -7.84
N TYR A 272 1.29 -2.31 -8.99
CA TYR A 272 0.54 -2.68 -10.19
C TYR A 272 0.97 -4.05 -10.74
N CYS A 273 2.27 -4.31 -10.85
CA CYS A 273 2.82 -5.57 -11.30
C CYS A 273 2.34 -6.75 -10.42
N HIS A 274 2.33 -6.58 -9.09
CA HIS A 274 1.77 -7.60 -8.18
C HIS A 274 0.25 -7.76 -8.31
N ARG A 275 -0.49 -6.64 -8.46
CA ARG A 275 -1.93 -6.66 -8.75
C ARG A 275 -2.22 -7.38 -10.09
N PHE A 276 -1.35 -7.30 -11.09
CA PHE A 276 -1.49 -7.97 -12.39
C PHE A 276 -1.13 -9.46 -12.34
N ASP A 277 -0.01 -9.84 -11.72
CA ASP A 277 0.40 -11.25 -11.55
C ASP A 277 -0.73 -12.11 -11.01
N ILE A 278 -1.42 -11.64 -9.96
CA ILE A 278 -2.47 -12.42 -9.30
C ILE A 278 -3.75 -12.51 -10.18
N GLN A 279 -4.01 -11.52 -11.05
CA GLN A 279 -5.12 -11.59 -12.00
C GLN A 279 -4.86 -12.59 -13.13
N VAL A 280 -3.60 -12.73 -13.56
CA VAL A 280 -3.17 -13.71 -14.59
C VAL A 280 -2.84 -15.09 -13.96
N GLN A 281 -2.97 -15.24 -12.63
CA GLN A 281 -2.55 -16.43 -11.87
C GLN A 281 -1.07 -16.81 -12.10
N SER A 282 -0.24 -15.79 -12.39
CA SER A 282 1.21 -15.89 -12.59
C SER A 282 1.95 -16.02 -11.25
N SER A 283 3.10 -16.72 -11.27
CA SER A 283 3.97 -16.99 -10.12
C SER A 283 4.74 -15.77 -9.59
N ARG A 284 4.08 -14.61 -9.49
CA ARG A 284 4.62 -13.31 -9.03
C ARG A 284 5.81 -12.79 -9.85
N ILE A 285 5.86 -13.15 -11.14
CA ILE A 285 7.00 -12.91 -12.02
C ILE A 285 7.13 -11.42 -12.38
N TYR A 286 6.03 -10.71 -12.62
CA TYR A 286 6.05 -9.25 -12.84
C TYR A 286 6.49 -8.50 -11.59
N PHE A 287 5.96 -8.87 -10.42
CA PHE A 287 6.32 -8.30 -9.12
C PHE A 287 7.81 -8.49 -8.80
N VAL A 288 8.33 -9.73 -8.90
CA VAL A 288 9.73 -10.03 -8.59
C VAL A 288 10.66 -9.33 -9.59
N ALA A 289 10.37 -9.39 -10.90
CA ALA A 289 11.20 -8.72 -11.91
C ALA A 289 11.22 -7.19 -11.73
N CYS A 290 10.07 -6.56 -11.47
CA CYS A 290 9.98 -5.12 -11.24
C CYS A 290 10.66 -4.69 -9.91
N THR A 291 10.59 -5.52 -8.87
CA THR A 291 11.28 -5.27 -7.58
C THR A 291 12.80 -5.38 -7.73
N ILE A 292 13.29 -6.36 -8.50
CA ILE A 292 14.72 -6.47 -8.83
C ILE A 292 15.17 -5.26 -9.68
N ALA A 293 14.38 -4.86 -10.66
CA ALA A 293 14.67 -3.68 -11.49
C ALA A 293 14.70 -2.37 -10.67
N TYR A 294 13.84 -2.24 -9.65
CA TYR A 294 13.89 -1.14 -8.68
C TYR A 294 15.23 -1.14 -7.92
N GLY A 295 15.62 -2.28 -7.35
CA GLY A 295 16.90 -2.43 -6.65
C GLY A 295 18.10 -2.12 -7.55
N LEU A 296 18.10 -2.60 -8.80
CA LEU A 296 19.17 -2.30 -9.76
C LEU A 296 19.22 -0.80 -10.11
N GLY A 297 18.09 -0.16 -10.37
CA GLY A 297 18.03 1.29 -10.64
C GLY A 297 18.50 2.13 -9.44
N LEU A 298 18.16 1.71 -8.21
CA LEU A 298 18.62 2.39 -6.98
C LEU A 298 20.12 2.21 -6.76
N LEU A 299 20.66 1.01 -7.03
CA LEU A 299 22.11 0.75 -6.99
C LEU A 299 22.86 1.61 -8.02
N VAL A 300 22.37 1.71 -9.25
CA VAL A 300 22.93 2.59 -10.29
C VAL A 300 22.86 4.06 -9.85
N THR A 301 21.78 4.48 -9.19
CA THR A 301 21.65 5.85 -8.64
C THR A 301 22.75 6.14 -7.61
N PHE A 302 23.02 5.23 -6.67
CA PHE A 302 24.09 5.42 -5.68
C PHE A 302 25.49 5.39 -6.31
N VAL A 303 25.73 4.52 -7.31
CA VAL A 303 27.00 4.51 -8.06
C VAL A 303 27.18 5.83 -8.82
N ALA A 304 26.15 6.35 -9.47
CA ALA A 304 26.19 7.65 -10.16
C ALA A 304 26.47 8.81 -9.18
N LEU A 305 25.82 8.82 -8.01
CA LEU A 305 26.04 9.82 -6.96
C LEU A 305 27.50 9.80 -6.45
N VAL A 306 28.07 8.61 -6.19
CA VAL A 306 29.47 8.46 -5.74
C VAL A 306 30.47 8.88 -6.82
N LEU A 307 30.22 8.54 -8.08
CA LEU A 307 31.10 8.88 -9.21
C LEU A 307 31.05 10.37 -9.58
N MET A 308 29.86 10.96 -9.67
CA MET A 308 29.66 12.33 -10.16
C MET A 308 29.80 13.39 -9.07
N ARG A 309 29.68 13.02 -7.78
CA ARG A 309 29.76 13.92 -6.60
C ARG A 309 28.80 15.12 -6.60
N HIS A 310 27.81 15.11 -7.49
CA HIS A 310 26.68 16.03 -7.54
C HIS A 310 25.38 15.26 -7.32
N GLY A 311 24.36 15.92 -6.74
CA GLY A 311 23.03 15.34 -6.61
C GLY A 311 22.45 14.95 -7.98
N GLN A 312 22.17 13.67 -8.17
CA GLN A 312 21.56 13.14 -9.38
C GLN A 312 20.04 12.94 -9.18
N PRO A 313 19.21 13.21 -10.20
CA PRO A 313 17.79 12.88 -10.17
C PRO A 313 17.61 11.36 -10.10
N ALA A 314 17.01 10.83 -9.02
CA ALA A 314 16.93 9.39 -8.81
C ALA A 314 15.95 8.70 -9.78
N LEU A 315 14.90 9.41 -10.22
CA LEU A 315 13.95 8.88 -11.20
C LEU A 315 14.59 8.68 -12.58
N LEU A 316 15.69 9.38 -12.89
CA LEU A 316 16.47 9.20 -14.13
C LEU A 316 16.91 7.75 -14.35
N TYR A 317 17.23 7.02 -13.28
CA TYR A 317 17.64 5.61 -13.34
C TYR A 317 16.51 4.65 -12.96
N LEU A 318 15.72 4.99 -11.94
CA LEU A 318 14.63 4.13 -11.43
C LEU A 318 13.51 3.93 -12.46
N VAL A 319 13.12 4.98 -13.18
CA VAL A 319 12.03 4.93 -14.16
C VAL A 319 12.36 4.04 -15.37
N PRO A 320 13.48 4.23 -16.11
CA PRO A 320 13.80 3.35 -17.22
C PRO A 320 14.04 1.91 -16.79
N CYS A 321 14.73 1.65 -15.67
CA CYS A 321 14.91 0.27 -15.18
C CYS A 321 13.55 -0.42 -14.93
N THR A 322 12.66 0.19 -14.13
CA THR A 322 11.39 -0.44 -13.76
C THR A 322 10.40 -0.54 -14.91
N LEU A 323 10.29 0.48 -15.78
CA LEU A 323 9.40 0.43 -16.95
C LEU A 323 9.91 -0.54 -18.02
N LEU A 324 11.21 -0.53 -18.36
CA LEU A 324 11.75 -1.40 -19.40
C LEU A 324 11.66 -2.87 -18.99
N THR A 325 12.01 -3.24 -17.75
CA THR A 325 11.85 -4.63 -17.27
C THR A 325 10.38 -5.05 -17.26
N SER A 326 9.45 -4.19 -16.83
CA SER A 326 8.01 -4.51 -16.85
C SER A 326 7.51 -4.72 -18.29
N CYS A 327 7.98 -3.90 -19.24
CA CYS A 327 7.65 -3.99 -20.65
C CYS A 327 8.24 -5.25 -21.31
N THR A 328 9.52 -5.58 -21.07
CA THR A 328 10.16 -6.75 -21.68
C THR A 328 9.58 -8.06 -21.18
N VAL A 329 9.21 -8.17 -19.89
CA VAL A 329 8.50 -9.36 -19.36
C VAL A 329 7.12 -9.51 -20.01
N ALA A 330 6.38 -8.42 -20.20
CA ALA A 330 5.07 -8.46 -20.86
C ALA A 330 5.14 -8.72 -22.38
N LEU A 331 6.19 -8.24 -23.05
CA LEU A 331 6.52 -8.57 -24.45
C LEU A 331 6.87 -10.05 -24.60
N TRP A 332 7.74 -10.58 -23.75
CA TRP A 332 8.18 -11.99 -23.80
C TRP A 332 7.01 -12.95 -23.57
N ARG A 333 6.11 -12.62 -22.64
CA ARG A 333 4.85 -13.36 -22.38
C ARG A 333 3.77 -13.16 -23.45
N ARG A 334 3.93 -12.20 -24.37
CA ARG A 334 2.91 -11.74 -25.34
C ARG A 334 1.62 -11.21 -24.71
N GLU A 335 1.64 -10.92 -23.40
CA GLU A 335 0.50 -10.43 -22.62
C GLU A 335 0.30 -8.89 -22.71
N MET A 336 1.15 -8.19 -23.48
CA MET A 336 1.19 -6.72 -23.61
C MET A 336 -0.18 -6.04 -23.75
N GLY A 337 -1.10 -6.57 -24.56
CA GLY A 337 -2.42 -5.96 -24.75
C GLY A 337 -3.22 -5.87 -23.45
N ALA A 338 -3.22 -6.95 -22.67
CA ALA A 338 -3.88 -7.02 -21.36
C ALA A 338 -3.13 -6.22 -20.29
N PHE A 339 -1.79 -6.28 -20.29
CA PHE A 339 -0.94 -5.52 -19.36
C PHE A 339 -1.08 -4.00 -19.56
N TRP A 340 -1.04 -3.53 -20.81
CA TRP A 340 -1.15 -2.13 -21.21
C TRP A 340 -2.53 -1.54 -20.87
N THR A 341 -3.60 -2.24 -21.24
CA THR A 341 -4.98 -1.75 -21.09
C THR A 341 -5.61 -2.03 -19.74
N GLY A 342 -5.08 -2.97 -18.95
CA GLY A 342 -5.76 -3.50 -17.77
C GLY A 342 -7.00 -4.36 -18.12
N SER A 343 -7.15 -4.88 -19.34
CA SER A 343 -8.37 -5.62 -19.71
C SER A 343 -8.64 -6.91 -18.90
N GLY A 344 -7.64 -7.39 -18.14
CA GLY A 344 -7.84 -8.43 -17.11
C GLY A 344 -8.76 -8.02 -15.96
N PHE A 345 -8.90 -6.72 -15.66
CA PHE A 345 -9.85 -6.21 -14.65
C PHE A 345 -11.32 -6.34 -15.07
N ALA A 346 -11.61 -6.66 -16.34
CA ALA A 346 -12.97 -6.63 -16.91
C ALA A 346 -13.55 -8.03 -17.24
N LYS A 347 -12.83 -9.13 -16.93
CA LYS A 347 -13.26 -10.50 -17.28
C LYS A 347 -13.91 -11.31 -16.15
N ASP A 348 -14.28 -10.64 -15.05
CA ASP A 348 -15.09 -11.23 -13.97
C ASP A 348 -16.59 -11.19 -14.31
N ALA A 349 -16.97 -11.86 -15.40
CA ALA A 349 -18.35 -12.14 -15.78
C ALA A 349 -18.44 -13.53 -16.43
N PRO A 350 -18.71 -14.60 -15.67
CA PRO A 350 -18.89 -15.93 -16.21
C PRO A 350 -20.16 -15.98 -17.09
N GLN A 351 -19.99 -15.99 -18.41
CA GLN A 351 -21.09 -16.36 -19.31
C GLN A 351 -21.39 -17.84 -19.10
N THR A 352 -22.51 -18.14 -18.43
CA THR A 352 -23.03 -19.49 -18.28
C THR A 352 -23.34 -20.07 -19.66
N PRO A 353 -22.74 -21.22 -20.06
CA PRO A 353 -22.93 -21.79 -21.39
C PRO A 353 -24.26 -22.56 -21.49
N TRP A 354 -25.37 -21.92 -21.15
CA TRP A 354 -26.72 -22.42 -21.44
C TRP A 354 -27.71 -21.27 -21.67
N ALA A 355 -27.72 -20.77 -22.90
CA ALA A 355 -28.86 -20.08 -23.49
C ALA A 355 -29.18 -20.81 -24.80
N ALA A 356 -30.35 -21.47 -24.86
CA ALA A 356 -30.79 -22.16 -26.07
C ALA A 356 -31.02 -21.15 -27.21
N PRO A 357 -30.75 -21.51 -28.48
CA PRO A 357 -30.93 -20.60 -29.60
C PRO A 357 -32.42 -20.25 -29.78
N GLN A 358 -32.76 -18.98 -29.54
CA GLN A 358 -34.09 -18.46 -29.88
C GLN A 358 -34.22 -18.33 -31.41
N GLY A 359 -35.40 -18.70 -31.93
CA GLY A 359 -35.68 -18.66 -33.36
C GLY A 359 -35.82 -17.24 -33.93
N PRO A 360 -35.97 -17.10 -35.27
CA PRO A 360 -35.99 -15.79 -35.93
C PRO A 360 -37.21 -14.96 -35.52
N VAL A 361 -36.97 -13.70 -35.14
CA VAL A 361 -38.03 -12.70 -34.91
C VAL A 361 -38.24 -11.90 -36.22
N PRO A 362 -39.47 -11.79 -36.75
CA PRO A 362 -39.75 -10.99 -37.94
C PRO A 362 -39.73 -9.48 -37.62
N PRO A 363 -39.49 -8.61 -38.62
CA PRO A 363 -39.46 -7.16 -38.40
C PRO A 363 -40.85 -6.59 -38.06
N LYS A 364 -40.86 -5.49 -37.32
CA LYS A 364 -42.03 -4.63 -37.13
C LYS A 364 -42.09 -3.60 -38.25
N ASP A 365 -43.24 -3.47 -38.88
CA ASP A 365 -43.63 -2.26 -39.60
C ASP A 365 -45.03 -1.78 -39.18
N VAL A 366 -45.31 -0.54 -39.56
CA VAL A 366 -46.37 0.34 -39.06
C VAL A 366 -47.70 0.07 -39.77
N ASP A 367 -48.84 0.03 -39.05
CA ASP A 367 -49.89 1.07 -39.17
C ASP A 367 -51.03 0.95 -38.12
N ALA A 368 -52.03 1.84 -38.19
CA ALA A 368 -52.95 2.18 -37.11
C ALA A 368 -54.44 1.77 -37.29
N SER A 369 -55.20 1.98 -36.21
CA SER A 369 -56.67 2.16 -36.10
C SER A 369 -57.58 0.93 -35.96
N LEU A 370 -58.76 1.20 -35.35
CA LEU A 370 -59.95 0.34 -35.15
C LEU A 370 -59.77 -0.88 -34.19
N SER A 371 -60.79 -1.38 -33.50
CA SER A 371 -61.97 -0.78 -32.83
C SER A 371 -62.68 -1.86 -31.99
N GLU A 372 -63.53 -1.46 -31.03
CA GLU A 372 -64.45 -2.31 -30.22
C GLU A 372 -63.77 -3.39 -29.35
N GLN A 373 -63.86 -3.39 -28.01
CA GLN A 373 -64.97 -3.42 -27.02
C GLN A 373 -65.17 -4.83 -26.39
N PRO A 374 -65.54 -4.93 -25.09
CA PRO A 374 -65.31 -6.15 -24.31
C PRO A 374 -66.57 -6.96 -23.93
N ARG A 375 -66.33 -8.24 -23.60
CA ARG A 375 -67.15 -9.15 -22.77
C ARG A 375 -66.23 -10.29 -22.29
N GLY A 376 -66.33 -10.85 -21.08
CA GLY A 376 -67.23 -10.56 -19.96
C GLY A 376 -67.73 -11.86 -19.32
N GLU A 377 -67.74 -11.94 -17.98
CA GLU A 377 -68.43 -12.99 -17.17
C GLU A 377 -67.91 -14.45 -17.33
N GLU A 378 -68.04 -15.39 -16.39
CA GLU A 378 -68.21 -15.33 -14.93
C GLU A 378 -67.70 -16.65 -14.27
N LEU A 379 -67.61 -16.65 -12.94
CA LEU A 379 -67.83 -17.76 -11.99
C LEU A 379 -66.96 -19.04 -11.98
N ALA A 380 -66.66 -19.42 -10.74
CA ALA A 380 -65.87 -20.56 -10.28
C ALA A 380 -66.47 -21.96 -10.52
N GLN A 381 -65.65 -23.00 -10.39
CA GLN A 381 -65.81 -24.05 -9.35
C GLN A 381 -64.64 -25.05 -9.30
N SER A 382 -64.59 -25.84 -8.22
CA SER A 382 -63.78 -27.06 -8.05
C SER A 382 -64.69 -28.19 -7.54
N PRO A 383 -64.47 -29.44 -7.97
CA PRO A 383 -64.43 -30.53 -6.99
C PRO A 383 -63.42 -31.66 -7.28
N LEU A 384 -63.43 -32.67 -6.40
CA LEU A 384 -62.54 -33.84 -6.27
C LEU A 384 -62.76 -34.97 -7.28
N ALA A 385 -61.71 -35.79 -7.51
CA ALA A 385 -61.66 -37.27 -7.37
C ALA A 385 -60.17 -37.72 -7.38
N THR A 386 -59.61 -38.67 -6.60
CA THR A 386 -60.03 -40.01 -6.12
C THR A 386 -59.90 -41.07 -7.24
N GLU A 387 -59.25 -42.25 -7.13
CA GLU A 387 -58.66 -43.15 -6.07
C GLU A 387 -57.40 -43.85 -6.68
N GLU A 388 -56.47 -44.62 -6.08
CA GLU A 388 -55.99 -45.05 -4.73
C GLU A 388 -54.45 -45.42 -4.91
N ALA A 389 -53.61 -46.18 -4.18
CA ALA A 389 -53.50 -47.00 -2.94
C ALA A 389 -51.96 -47.14 -2.61
N GLY A 390 -51.42 -47.75 -1.53
CA GLY A 390 -51.97 -48.20 -0.24
C GLY A 390 -50.93 -48.97 0.64
N ALA A 391 -50.78 -48.58 1.92
CA ALA A 391 -50.34 -49.35 3.12
C ALA A 391 -48.95 -50.09 3.15
N THR A 392 -48.32 -50.46 4.28
CA THR A 392 -48.69 -50.57 5.72
C THR A 392 -47.55 -50.19 6.70
N ASP A 393 -47.92 -49.76 7.91
CA ASP A 393 -47.14 -49.68 9.18
C ASP A 393 -47.37 -50.95 10.05
N PRO A 394 -46.86 -51.16 11.30
CA PRO A 394 -45.68 -50.60 12.01
C PRO A 394 -44.85 -51.62 12.89
N ALA A 395 -43.76 -51.13 13.51
CA ALA A 395 -43.22 -51.46 14.86
C ALA A 395 -42.45 -52.78 15.21
N LYS A 396 -41.49 -52.59 16.16
CA LYS A 396 -41.08 -53.44 17.32
C LYS A 396 -39.70 -54.15 17.31
N ASP A 397 -38.90 -53.84 18.35
CA ASP A 397 -37.70 -54.55 18.88
C ASP A 397 -38.02 -55.98 19.42
N PRO A 398 -37.06 -56.92 19.68
CA PRO A 398 -35.71 -56.67 20.22
C PRO A 398 -34.57 -57.67 19.77
N ASP A 399 -33.56 -57.78 20.65
CA ASP A 399 -32.55 -58.84 20.84
C ASP A 399 -31.11 -58.64 20.30
N SER A 400 -30.15 -59.11 21.10
CA SER A 400 -28.69 -59.12 20.91
C SER A 400 -28.15 -60.52 21.27
N PRO A 401 -26.96 -60.95 20.79
CA PRO A 401 -25.86 -61.13 21.76
C PRO A 401 -24.40 -61.07 21.22
N VAL A 402 -23.46 -60.61 22.09
CA VAL A 402 -22.14 -61.21 22.46
C VAL A 402 -21.04 -61.51 21.39
N ALA A 403 -19.71 -61.37 21.61
CA ALA A 403 -18.87 -60.49 22.47
C ALA A 403 -17.35 -60.70 22.22
N GLY A 404 -16.54 -59.63 22.32
CA GLY A 404 -15.10 -59.64 22.72
C GLY A 404 -14.03 -60.20 21.75
N PRO A 405 -12.72 -60.26 22.15
CA PRO A 405 -12.13 -59.81 23.43
C PRO A 405 -10.73 -59.07 23.36
N LEU A 406 -10.26 -58.51 24.51
CA LEU A 406 -8.84 -58.25 24.92
C LEU A 406 -7.96 -57.26 24.09
N SER A 407 -7.43 -56.11 24.59
CA SER A 407 -6.40 -55.83 25.65
C SER A 407 -4.95 -55.67 25.11
N PRO A 408 -3.95 -55.04 25.81
CA PRO A 408 -3.96 -54.22 27.03
C PRO A 408 -3.10 -52.90 27.02
N SER A 409 -3.25 -52.11 28.10
CA SER A 409 -2.28 -51.25 28.84
C SER A 409 -0.86 -50.96 28.31
N ASN A 410 -0.45 -49.67 28.29
CA ASN A 410 0.45 -49.10 29.31
C ASN A 410 0.58 -47.56 29.20
N GLY A 411 1.03 -46.92 30.28
CA GLY A 411 1.45 -45.52 30.34
C GLY A 411 2.44 -45.32 31.50
N ASP A 412 3.16 -44.21 31.53
CA ASP A 412 4.09 -43.87 32.63
C ASP A 412 4.19 -42.34 32.85
N GLN A 413 4.73 -41.91 33.99
CA GLN A 413 4.65 -40.51 34.50
C GLN A 413 5.97 -39.71 34.41
N VAL A 414 6.16 -38.74 35.34
CA VAL A 414 7.36 -37.92 35.65
C VAL A 414 7.46 -36.62 34.82
N GLN A 415 7.56 -35.39 35.38
CA GLN A 415 7.62 -34.90 36.78
C GLN A 415 7.10 -33.43 36.90
N PRO A 416 6.60 -32.96 38.06
CA PRO A 416 6.29 -31.54 38.31
C PRO A 416 7.42 -30.78 39.04
N ILE A 417 7.43 -29.44 38.94
CA ILE A 417 8.32 -28.51 39.69
C ILE A 417 7.48 -27.63 40.64
N PRO A 418 7.80 -27.53 41.94
CA PRO A 418 7.07 -26.68 42.90
C PRO A 418 7.65 -25.27 43.07
N VAL A 419 6.84 -24.36 43.65
CA VAL A 419 7.24 -23.00 44.06
C VAL A 419 6.92 -22.81 45.55
N VAL A 420 7.93 -22.52 46.39
CA VAL A 420 7.79 -21.92 47.73
C VAL A 420 9.08 -21.15 48.10
N THR A 421 8.93 -19.97 48.69
CA THR A 421 9.95 -19.17 49.44
C THR A 421 9.45 -19.02 50.91
N PRO A 422 10.19 -18.44 51.90
CA PRO A 422 11.48 -17.73 51.88
C PRO A 422 12.48 -18.20 53.00
N GLY A 423 13.57 -17.45 53.27
CA GLY A 423 14.26 -17.53 54.57
C GLY A 423 15.73 -17.07 54.69
N THR A 424 15.95 -15.85 55.19
CA THR A 424 17.03 -15.40 56.12
C THR A 424 18.50 -15.89 56.07
N SER A 425 19.40 -14.90 56.11
CA SER A 425 20.63 -14.81 56.94
C SER A 425 21.83 -15.75 56.71
N ALA A 426 22.88 -15.21 56.11
CA ALA A 426 24.18 -14.96 56.77
C ALA A 426 24.98 -13.90 56.00
#